data_AF-A0A7C5TNG4-F1
#
_entry.id   AF-A0A7C5TNG4-F1
#
_cell.length_a   1.000
_cell.length_b   1.000
_cell.length_c   1.000
_cell.angle_alpha   90.00
_cell.angle_beta   90.00
_cell.angle_gamma   90.00
#
_symmetry.space_group_name_H-M   'P 1'
#
loop_
_entity.id
_entity.type
_entity.pdbx_description
1 polymer ?
#
loop_
_entity_poly.entity_id
_entity_poly.type
_entity_poly.pdbx_seq_one_letter_code
_entity_poly.pdbx_strand_id
1 'polypeptide(L)'
;YGYLAPEVMQGYPGTPAADVYALGVIAYELLSGRLPYGRPLTPRTAAKARYRPLPRLNPDVPAWVDGAIRKAVSLDPRRRYQEVAELLHDLRRPNPALVPADGLPLIERDPVAFWRGLALVLGGLCVVLLYLLAR
;
A
#
# COMPACT_ATOMS: atom_id res chain seq x y z
N TYR A 1 9.21 2.81 21.82
CA TYR A 1 9.50 3.88 20.84
C TYR A 1 9.00 3.58 19.41
N GLY A 2 8.12 2.60 19.17
CA GLY A 2 7.67 2.25 17.80
C GLY A 2 6.60 3.16 17.19
N TYR A 3 5.96 4.00 18.01
CA TYR A 3 4.78 4.80 17.65
C TYR A 3 5.07 6.29 17.50
N LEU A 4 6.28 6.72 17.85
CA LEU A 4 6.65 8.14 17.80
C LEU A 4 6.92 8.54 16.35
N ALA A 5 6.34 9.67 15.91
CA ALA A 5 6.55 10.16 14.56
C ALA A 5 8.04 10.51 14.32
N PRO A 6 8.59 10.27 13.11
CA PRO A 6 10.01 10.46 12.84
C PRO A 6 10.54 11.88 13.11
N GLU A 7 9.72 12.90 12.90
CA GLU A 7 10.04 14.30 13.19
C GLU A 7 10.07 14.59 14.69
N VAL A 8 9.15 14.02 15.47
CA VAL A 8 9.12 14.20 16.93
C VAL A 8 10.35 13.55 17.56
N MET A 9 10.79 12.40 17.02
CA MET A 9 12.05 11.76 17.40
C MET A 9 13.30 12.59 17.10
N GLN A 10 13.20 13.54 16.15
CA GLN A 10 14.28 14.47 15.81
C GLN A 10 14.22 15.75 16.66
N GLY A 11 13.27 15.86 17.59
CA GLY A 11 13.12 17.02 18.48
C GLY A 11 12.17 18.10 17.95
N TYR A 12 11.49 17.88 16.82
CA TYR A 12 10.43 18.78 16.37
C TYR A 12 9.19 18.65 17.29
N PRO A 13 8.39 19.72 17.45
CA PRO A 13 7.19 19.68 18.27
C PRO A 13 6.17 18.67 17.73
N GLY A 14 5.40 18.08 18.64
CA GLY A 14 4.24 17.27 18.28
C GLY A 14 3.19 18.10 17.55
N THR A 15 2.61 17.53 16.50
CA THR A 15 1.56 18.15 15.67
C THR A 15 0.41 17.16 15.51
N PRO A 16 -0.80 17.59 15.09
CA PRO A 16 -1.88 16.67 14.76
C PRO A 16 -1.48 15.58 13.76
N ALA A 17 -0.61 15.92 12.79
CA ALA A 17 -0.04 14.94 11.87
C ALA A 17 0.82 13.87 12.58
N ALA A 18 1.51 14.21 13.67
CA ALA A 18 2.27 13.25 14.47
C ALA A 18 1.33 12.28 15.22
N ASP A 19 0.18 12.76 15.69
CA ASP A 19 -0.85 11.90 16.29
C ASP A 19 -1.48 10.96 15.25
N VAL A 20 -1.74 11.46 14.03
CA VAL A 20 -2.16 10.63 12.89
C VAL A 20 -1.15 9.52 12.60
N TYR A 21 0.15 9.81 12.67
CA TYR A 21 1.18 8.79 12.49
C TYR A 21 1.08 7.71 13.57
N ALA A 22 1.01 8.10 14.85
CA ALA A 22 0.91 7.16 15.96
C ALA A 22 -0.34 6.28 15.85
N LEU A 23 -1.50 6.87 15.55
CA LEU A 23 -2.75 6.14 15.30
C LEU A 23 -2.65 5.19 14.10
N GLY A 24 -2.00 5.62 13.02
CA GLY A 24 -1.74 4.77 11.86
C GLY A 24 -0.87 3.56 12.20
N VAL A 25 0.18 3.74 13.02
CA VAL A 25 1.02 2.63 13.49
C VAL A 25 0.22 1.66 14.36
N ILE A 26 -0.61 2.16 15.28
CA ILE A 26 -1.46 1.33 16.14
C ILE A 26 -2.47 0.56 15.29
N ALA A 27 -3.17 1.21 14.36
CA ALA A 27 -4.13 0.56 13.48
C ALA A 27 -3.47 -0.54 12.63
N TYR A 28 -2.29 -0.26 12.08
CA TYR A 28 -1.50 -1.26 11.34
C TYR A 28 -1.18 -2.48 12.21
N GLU A 29 -0.74 -2.26 13.45
CA GLU A 29 -0.37 -3.32 14.38
C GLU A 29 -1.59 -4.14 14.84
N LEU A 30 -2.73 -3.50 15.08
CA LEU A 30 -3.97 -4.19 15.41
C LEU A 30 -4.44 -5.13 14.27
N LEU A 31 -4.22 -4.72 13.01
CA LEU A 31 -4.65 -5.50 11.85
C LEU A 31 -3.65 -6.59 11.42
N SER A 32 -2.39 -6.51 11.83
CA SER A 32 -1.32 -7.40 11.34
C SER A 32 -0.47 -8.07 12.42
N GLY A 33 -0.56 -7.63 13.68
CA GLY A 33 0.33 -8.01 14.78
C GLY A 33 1.79 -7.60 14.58
N ARG A 34 2.09 -6.68 13.64
CA ARG A 34 3.44 -6.27 13.27
C ARG A 34 3.51 -4.75 13.13
N LEU A 35 4.72 -4.18 13.13
CA LEU A 35 4.93 -2.76 12.85
C LEU A 35 5.01 -2.47 11.33
N PRO A 36 4.60 -1.26 10.86
CA PRO A 36 4.58 -0.89 9.44
C PRO A 36 5.91 -1.06 8.71
N TYR A 37 7.02 -0.91 9.44
CA TYR A 37 8.40 -0.99 8.93
C TYR A 37 9.15 -2.23 9.40
N GLY A 38 8.44 -3.16 10.05
CA GLY A 38 8.98 -4.40 10.61
C GLY A 38 9.84 -4.24 11.86
N ARG A 39 10.19 -3.01 12.25
CA ARG A 39 10.95 -2.67 13.45
C ARG A 39 10.63 -1.24 13.89
N PRO A 40 10.85 -0.89 15.17
CA PRO A 40 10.81 0.49 15.62
C PRO A 40 11.77 1.36 14.80
N LEU A 41 11.33 2.55 14.43
CA LEU A 41 12.19 3.50 13.74
C LEU A 41 13.18 4.13 14.70
N THR A 42 14.29 4.60 14.13
CA THR A 42 15.30 5.45 14.77
C THR A 42 15.61 6.59 13.78
N PRO A 43 16.19 7.72 14.23
CA PRO A 43 16.59 8.79 13.32
C PRO A 43 17.50 8.30 12.17
N ARG A 44 18.34 7.28 12.43
CA ARG A 44 19.24 6.68 11.43
C ARG A 44 18.54 5.74 10.45
N THR A 45 17.43 5.10 10.85
CA THR A 45 16.76 4.07 10.04
C THR A 45 15.54 4.60 9.28
N ALA A 46 14.96 5.72 9.71
CA ALA A 46 13.75 6.29 9.11
C ALA A 46 13.89 6.49 7.60
N ALA A 47 14.99 7.11 7.14
CA ALA A 47 15.21 7.40 5.72
C ALA A 47 15.26 6.17 4.80
N LYS A 48 15.59 4.99 5.35
CA LYS A 48 15.68 3.71 4.61
C LYS A 48 14.47 2.81 4.85
N ALA A 49 13.53 3.22 5.68
CA ALA A 49 12.38 2.41 6.05
C ALA A 49 11.42 2.27 4.85
N ARG A 50 10.95 1.04 4.63
CA ARG A 50 9.97 0.74 3.57
C ARG A 50 8.71 0.20 4.21
N TYR A 51 7.59 0.78 3.83
CA TYR A 51 6.27 0.34 4.27
C TYR A 51 6.02 -1.11 3.79
N ARG A 52 5.46 -1.94 4.66
CA ARG A 52 5.06 -3.31 4.36
C ARG A 52 3.53 -3.35 4.17
N PRO A 53 3.01 -3.65 2.97
CA PRO A 53 1.56 -3.67 2.75
C PRO A 53 0.82 -4.68 3.62
N LEU A 54 -0.30 -4.27 4.22
CA LEU A 54 -1.18 -5.12 5.02
C LEU A 54 -1.75 -6.32 4.24
N PRO A 55 -2.17 -6.21 2.96
CA PRO A 55 -2.75 -7.34 2.23
C PRO A 55 -1.79 -8.54 2.08
N ARG A 56 -0.48 -8.32 2.23
CA ARG A 56 0.53 -9.40 2.23
C ARG A 56 0.62 -10.14 3.57
N LEU A 57 0.14 -9.53 4.65
CA LEU A 57 0.16 -10.07 6.01
C LEU A 57 -1.22 -10.55 6.46
N ASN A 58 -2.26 -9.86 6.02
CA ASN A 58 -3.66 -10.14 6.29
C ASN A 58 -4.48 -9.85 5.03
N PRO A 59 -4.82 -10.88 4.23
CA PRO A 59 -5.58 -10.73 2.98
C PRO A 59 -7.00 -10.17 3.17
N ASP A 60 -7.57 -10.26 4.38
CA ASP A 60 -8.91 -9.76 4.67
C ASP A 60 -8.96 -8.22 4.75
N VAL A 61 -7.79 -7.56 4.84
CA VAL A 61 -7.70 -6.10 4.85
C VAL A 61 -7.88 -5.57 3.42
N PRO A 62 -8.94 -4.78 3.15
CA PRO A 62 -9.14 -4.21 1.83
C PRO A 62 -7.97 -3.29 1.42
N ALA A 63 -7.62 -3.29 0.12
CA ALA A 63 -6.50 -2.51 -0.39
C ALA A 63 -6.63 -0.99 -0.13
N TRP A 64 -7.86 -0.46 -0.08
CA TRP A 64 -8.09 0.95 0.24
C TRP A 64 -7.83 1.28 1.72
N VAL A 65 -8.09 0.33 2.63
CA VAL A 65 -7.75 0.47 4.07
C VAL A 65 -6.22 0.49 4.24
N ASP A 66 -5.50 -0.41 3.56
CA ASP A 66 -4.04 -0.38 3.52
C ASP A 66 -3.52 0.95 2.95
N GLY A 67 -4.16 1.46 1.90
CA GLY A 67 -3.85 2.76 1.32
C GLY A 67 -3.99 3.91 2.32
N ALA A 68 -5.08 3.94 3.10
CA ALA A 68 -5.30 4.93 4.15
C ALA A 68 -4.26 4.84 5.27
N ILE A 69 -3.98 3.63 5.76
CA ILE A 69 -2.96 3.39 6.80
C ILE A 69 -1.57 3.78 6.29
N ARG A 70 -1.22 3.40 5.07
CA ARG A 70 0.04 3.76 4.42
C ARG A 70 0.22 5.28 4.32
N LYS A 71 -0.85 6.02 3.98
CA LYS A 71 -0.83 7.49 3.98
C LYS A 71 -0.65 8.04 5.38
N ALA A 72 -1.36 7.51 6.37
CA ALA A 72 -1.26 7.92 7.77
C ALA A 72 0.15 7.72 8.35
N VAL A 73 0.81 6.62 8.02
CA VAL A 73 2.18 6.35 8.50
C VAL A 73 3.26 6.96 7.62
N SER A 74 2.95 7.83 6.66
CA SER A 74 3.99 8.45 5.82
C SER A 74 5.10 9.10 6.65
N LEU A 75 6.35 8.81 6.30
CA LEU A 75 7.54 9.39 6.95
C LEU A 75 7.63 10.90 6.75
N ASP A 76 7.13 11.41 5.63
CA ASP A 76 6.96 12.84 5.38
C ASP A 76 5.63 13.31 5.99
N PRO A 77 5.62 14.21 6.99
CA PRO A 77 4.40 14.74 7.60
C PRO A 77 3.46 15.41 6.60
N ARG A 78 3.99 16.01 5.53
CA ARG A 78 3.19 16.73 4.53
C ARG A 78 2.35 15.80 3.65
N ARG A 79 2.70 14.52 3.61
CA ARG A 79 1.98 13.48 2.86
C ARG A 79 0.95 12.75 3.70
N ARG A 80 0.88 13.02 5.01
CA ARG A 80 -0.14 12.46 5.92
C ARG A 80 -1.44 13.24 5.84
N TYR A 81 -2.47 12.66 6.44
CA TYR A 81 -3.66 13.42 6.84
C TYR A 81 -3.27 14.52 7.82
N GLN A 82 -3.86 15.70 7.65
CA GLN A 82 -3.62 16.82 8.57
C GLN A 82 -4.51 16.71 9.82
N GLU A 83 -5.66 16.04 9.67
CA GLU A 83 -6.63 15.83 10.74
C GLU A 83 -6.98 14.34 10.87
N VAL A 84 -7.20 13.89 12.11
CA VAL A 84 -7.62 12.50 12.39
C VAL A 84 -8.96 12.17 11.74
N ALA A 85 -9.84 13.16 11.58
CA ALA A 85 -11.13 13.00 10.93
C ALA A 85 -10.99 12.56 9.44
N GLU A 86 -9.96 13.02 8.74
CA GLU A 86 -9.71 12.62 7.35
C GLU A 86 -9.27 11.15 7.28
N LEU A 87 -8.41 10.72 8.20
CA LEU A 87 -8.04 9.30 8.32
C LEU A 87 -9.27 8.44 8.59
N LEU A 88 -10.11 8.83 9.56
CA LEU A 88 -11.34 8.10 9.89
C LEU A 88 -12.31 8.03 8.71
N HIS A 89 -12.39 9.08 7.90
CA HIS A 89 -13.20 9.10 6.69
C HIS A 89 -12.74 8.00 5.72
N ASP A 90 -11.45 7.97 5.39
CA ASP A 90 -10.86 7.01 4.45
C ASP A 90 -10.78 5.58 5.01
N LEU A 91 -10.87 5.38 6.32
CA LEU A 91 -11.00 4.05 6.94
C LEU A 91 -12.44 3.51 6.92
N ARG A 92 -13.45 4.39 6.82
CA ARG A 92 -14.87 3.99 6.83
C ARG A 92 -15.47 3.91 5.44
N ARG A 93 -14.88 4.60 4.46
CA ARG A 93 -15.40 4.70 3.10
C ARG A 93 -14.37 4.21 2.11
N PRO A 94 -14.74 3.28 1.20
CA PRO A 94 -13.85 2.87 0.12
C PRO A 94 -13.37 4.07 -0.70
N ASN A 95 -12.05 4.24 -0.77
CA ASN A 95 -11.41 5.30 -1.56
C ASN A 95 -10.48 4.68 -2.62
N PRO A 96 -10.92 4.57 -3.89
CA PRO A 96 -10.13 3.98 -4.97
C PRO A 96 -8.80 4.69 -5.22
N ALA A 97 -8.71 6.00 -4.91
CA ALA A 97 -7.50 6.78 -5.13
C ALA A 97 -6.34 6.38 -4.18
N LEU A 98 -6.64 5.67 -3.10
CA LEU A 98 -5.62 5.19 -2.15
C LEU A 98 -5.07 3.80 -2.51
N VAL A 99 -5.73 3.09 -3.41
CA VAL A 99 -5.29 1.78 -3.88
C VAL A 99 -4.06 1.97 -4.76
N PRO A 100 -2.89 1.42 -4.38
CA PRO A 100 -1.70 1.56 -5.21
C PRO A 100 -1.89 0.93 -6.57
N ALA A 101 -1.69 1.75 -7.61
CA ALA A 101 -1.56 1.29 -8.99
C ALA A 101 -0.21 0.60 -9.26
N ASP A 102 0.59 0.25 -8.24
CA ASP A 102 1.90 -0.40 -8.35
C ASP A 102 1.96 -1.72 -7.53
N GLY A 103 2.18 -2.86 -8.19
CA GLY A 103 2.34 -4.19 -7.58
C GLY A 103 1.23 -5.24 -7.72
N LEU A 104 0.06 -4.93 -8.31
CA LEU A 104 -0.94 -5.97 -8.63
C LEU A 104 -0.66 -6.54 -10.03
N PRO A 105 -0.65 -7.88 -10.22
CA PRO A 105 -0.51 -8.48 -11.55
C PRO A 105 -1.64 -8.01 -12.48
N LEU A 106 -1.39 -7.98 -13.80
CA LEU A 106 -2.35 -7.48 -14.79
C LEU A 106 -3.72 -8.15 -14.66
N ILE A 107 -3.75 -9.43 -14.30
CA ILE A 107 -4.97 -10.22 -14.13
C ILE A 107 -5.87 -9.70 -13.00
N GLU A 108 -5.30 -9.11 -11.94
CA GLU A 108 -6.05 -8.52 -10.84
C GLU A 108 -6.42 -7.05 -11.11
N ARG A 109 -5.64 -6.36 -11.96
CA ARG A 109 -5.86 -4.94 -12.31
C ARG A 109 -6.91 -4.74 -13.39
N ASP A 110 -6.75 -5.49 -14.47
CA ASP A 110 -7.58 -5.42 -15.66
C ASP A 110 -7.64 -6.83 -16.25
N PRO A 111 -8.57 -7.67 -15.73
CA PRO A 111 -8.71 -9.04 -16.21
C PRO A 111 -9.02 -9.07 -17.72
N VAL A 112 -9.73 -8.07 -18.24
CA VAL A 112 -10.10 -8.01 -19.66
C VAL A 112 -8.86 -7.77 -20.52
N ALA A 113 -8.00 -6.82 -20.16
CA ALA A 113 -6.75 -6.60 -20.87
C ALA A 113 -5.82 -7.82 -20.83
N PHE A 114 -5.75 -8.51 -19.68
CA PHE A 114 -4.99 -9.75 -19.55
C PHE A 114 -5.49 -10.84 -20.51
N TRP A 115 -6.80 -11.15 -20.48
CA TRP A 115 -7.39 -12.19 -21.32
C TRP A 115 -7.33 -11.85 -22.80
N ARG A 116 -7.44 -10.57 -23.19
CA ARG A 116 -7.24 -10.12 -24.57
C ARG A 116 -5.82 -10.39 -25.06
N GLY A 117 -4.80 -10.07 -24.26
CA GLY A 117 -3.41 -10.34 -24.60
C GLY A 117 -3.13 -11.84 -24.76
N LEU A 118 -3.61 -12.65 -23.82
CA LEU A 118 -3.46 -14.10 -23.87
C LEU A 118 -4.13 -14.71 -25.11
N ALA A 119 -5.35 -14.26 -25.44
CA ALA A 119 -6.08 -14.72 -26.62
C ALA A 119 -5.34 -14.40 -27.94
N LEU A 120 -4.75 -13.20 -28.06
CA LEU A 120 -3.96 -12.82 -29.23
C LEU A 120 -2.70 -13.67 -29.38
N VAL A 121 -1.99 -13.94 -28.28
CA VAL A 121 -0.78 -14.77 -28.29
C VAL A 121 -1.11 -16.21 -28.69
N LEU A 122 -2.14 -16.81 -28.07
CA LEU A 122 -2.57 -18.17 -28.39
C LEU A 122 -3.09 -18.26 -29.84
N GLY A 123 -3.89 -17.29 -30.30
CA GLY A 123 -4.38 -17.23 -31.67
C GLY A 123 -3.24 -17.13 -32.69
N GLY A 124 -2.25 -16.28 -32.44
CA GLY A 124 -1.05 -16.18 -33.28
C GLY A 124 -0.25 -17.48 -33.32
N LEU A 125 -0.08 -18.15 -32.17
CA LEU A 125 0.59 -19.45 -32.09
C LEU A 125 -0.14 -20.52 -32.92
N CYS A 126 -1.48 -20.56 -32.84
CA CYS A 126 -2.29 -21.47 -33.66
C CYS A 126 -2.10 -21.21 -35.16
N VAL A 127 -2.08 -19.95 -35.60
CA VAL A 127 -1.84 -19.59 -37.01
C VAL A 127 -0.46 -20.06 -37.48
N VAL A 128 0.58 -19.87 -36.66
CA VAL A 128 1.94 -20.33 -36.96
C VAL A 128 2.01 -21.85 -37.06
N LEU A 129 1.40 -22.57 -36.10
CA LEU A 129 1.37 -24.04 -36.12
C LEU A 129 0.63 -24.59 -37.34
N LEU A 130 -0.51 -24.00 -37.70
CA LEU A 130 -1.27 -24.38 -38.90
C LEU A 130 -0.46 -24.13 -40.17
N TYR A 131 0.26 -23.01 -40.26
CA TYR A 131 1.14 -22.72 -41.39
C TYR A 131 2.29 -23.74 -41.51
N LEU A 132 2.89 -24.15 -40.39
CA LEU A 132 3.95 -25.15 -40.37
C LEU A 132 3.45 -26.56 -40.71
N LEU A 133 2.23 -26.92 -40.32
CA LEU A 133 1.58 -28.19 -40.68
C LEU A 133 1.12 -28.26 -42.14
N ALA A 134 0.81 -27.11 -42.74
CA ALA A 134 0.37 -27.00 -44.13
C ALA A 134 1.53 -26.90 -45.14
N ARG A 135 2.77 -26.89 -44.65
CA ARG A 135 4.01 -26.87 -45.45
C ARG A 135 4.63 -28.25 -45.53
#